data_AF-A0A158KQY1-F1
#
_entry.id   AF-A0A158KQY1-F1
#
_cell.length_a   1.000
_cell.length_b   1.000
_cell.length_c   1.000
_cell.angle_alpha   90.00
_cell.angle_beta   90.00
_cell.angle_gamma   90.00
#
_symmetry.space_group_name_H-M   'P 1'
#
loop_
_entity.id
_entity.type
_entity.pdbx_description
1 polymer ?
#
loop_
_entity_poly.entity_id
_entity_poly.type
_entity_poly.pdbx_seq_one_letter_code
_entity_poly.pdbx_strand_id
1 'polypeptide(L)' 'MNVLKPHLQSTVFTLLERNKSQRQIQRLTGIDRKTIRRYQAIFGSPQASSANSSI' A
#
# COMPACT_ATOMS: atom_id res chain seq x y z
N MET A 1 -9.68 -11.07 7.64
CA MET A 1 -8.82 -10.55 6.55
C MET A 1 -8.82 -11.58 5.43
N ASN A 2 -9.35 -11.27 4.23
CA ASN A 2 -8.95 -12.05 3.06
C ASN A 2 -7.52 -11.64 2.73
N VAL A 3 -6.58 -12.54 2.99
CA VAL A 3 -5.16 -12.31 2.75
C VAL A 3 -4.94 -12.42 1.25
N LEU A 4 -4.31 -11.38 0.69
CA LEU A 4 -3.93 -11.33 -0.71
C LEU A 4 -2.97 -12.50 -1.01
N LYS A 5 -3.09 -13.17 -2.16
CA LYS A 5 -2.19 -14.28 -2.51
C LYS A 5 -0.72 -13.81 -2.43
N PRO A 6 0.24 -14.65 -1.98
CA PRO A 6 1.63 -14.23 -1.75
C PRO A 6 2.28 -13.50 -2.93
N HIS A 7 2.09 -13.98 -4.16
CA HIS A 7 2.63 -13.34 -5.37
C HIS A 7 2.07 -11.92 -5.60
N LEU A 8 0.80 -11.69 -5.26
CA LEU A 8 0.19 -10.37 -5.36
C LEU A 8 0.76 -9.42 -4.30
N GLN A 9 1.14 -9.93 -3.13
CA GLN A 9 1.74 -9.11 -2.06
C GLN A 9 3.12 -8.62 -2.48
N SER A 10 3.98 -9.53 -2.97
CA SER A 10 5.29 -9.19 -3.51
C SER A 10 5.17 -8.17 -4.65
N THR A 11 4.18 -8.35 -5.54
CA THR A 11 3.94 -7.41 -6.64
C THR A 11 3.55 -6.02 -6.14
N VAL A 12 2.60 -5.92 -5.19
CA VAL A 12 2.21 -4.62 -4.61
C VAL A 12 3.38 -3.95 -3.91
N PHE A 13 4.17 -4.74 -3.16
CA PHE A 13 5.36 -4.25 -2.45
C PHE A 13 6.38 -3.64 -3.41
N THR A 14 6.79 -4.39 -4.45
CA THR A 14 7.73 -3.90 -5.46
C THR A 14 7.20 -2.66 -6.20
N LEU A 15 5.89 -2.57 -6.46
CA LEU A 15 5.32 -1.40 -7.13
C LEU A 15 5.28 -0.16 -6.21
N LEU A 16 5.03 -0.35 -4.91
CA LEU A 16 5.09 0.72 -3.91
C LEU A 16 6.53 1.24 -3.75
N GLU A 17 7.51 0.35 -3.67
CA GLU A 17 8.95 0.71 -3.62
C GLU A 17 9.38 1.53 -4.84
N ARG A 18 8.83 1.21 -6.02
CA ARG A 18 9.04 1.96 -7.27
C ARG A 18 8.22 3.26 -7.37
N ASN A 19 7.65 3.73 -6.26
CA ASN A 19 6.84 4.96 -6.17
C ASN A 19 5.66 5.00 -7.16
N LYS A 20 5.07 3.85 -7.50
CA LYS A 20 3.88 3.81 -8.36
C LYS A 20 2.66 4.30 -7.59
N SER A 21 1.83 5.12 -8.25
CA SER A 21 0.57 5.57 -7.67
C SER A 21 -0.39 4.40 -7.42
N GLN A 22 -1.23 4.49 -6.39
CA GLN A 22 -2.23 3.47 -6.06
C GLN A 22 -3.15 3.14 -7.24
N ARG A 23 -3.52 4.14 -8.05
CA ARG A 23 -4.33 3.96 -9.27
C ARG A 23 -3.60 3.11 -10.31
N GLN A 24 -2.31 3.33 -10.49
CA GLN A 24 -1.50 2.56 -11.43
C GLN A 24 -1.32 1.12 -10.94
N ILE A 25 -1.13 0.92 -9.63
CA ILE A 25 -1.07 -0.42 -9.02
C ILE A 25 -2.40 -1.17 -9.21
N GLN A 26 -3.54 -0.51 -8.99
CA GLN A 26 -4.86 -1.11 -9.25
C GLN A 26 -5.02 -1.54 -10.70
N ARG A 27 -4.64 -0.70 -11.67
CA ARG A 27 -4.73 -1.06 -13.09
C ARG A 27 -3.84 -2.24 -13.48
N LEU A 28 -2.67 -2.37 -12.84
CA LEU A 28 -1.71 -3.44 -13.15
C LEU A 28 -2.05 -4.77 -12.47
N THR A 29 -2.59 -4.73 -11.26
CA THR A 29 -2.77 -5.91 -10.40
C THR A 29 -4.22 -6.33 -10.23
N GLY A 30 -5.19 -5.47 -10.58
CA GLY A 30 -6.61 -5.67 -10.30
C GLY A 30 -6.99 -5.53 -8.83
N ILE A 31 -6.04 -5.15 -7.96
CA ILE A 31 -6.26 -5.06 -6.52
C ILE A 31 -6.94 -3.73 -6.18
N ASP A 32 -7.95 -3.80 -5.31
CA ASP A 32 -8.61 -2.60 -4.81
C ASP A 32 -7.64 -1.61 -4.17
N ARG A 33 -7.82 -0.32 -4.49
CA ARG A 33 -7.05 0.79 -3.90
C ARG A 33 -7.07 0.82 -2.37
N LYS A 34 -8.16 0.39 -1.73
CA LYS A 34 -8.25 0.30 -0.25
C LYS A 34 -7.23 -0.68 0.34
N THR A 35 -6.96 -1.77 -0.38
CA THR A 35 -5.99 -2.79 0.01
C THR A 35 -4.59 -2.26 -0.21
N ILE A 36 -4.32 -1.66 -1.37
CA ILE A 36 -3.03 -1.02 -1.67
C ILE A 36 -2.70 0.07 -0.62
N ARG A 37 -3.67 0.90 -0.25
CA ARG A 37 -3.52 1.93 0.81
C ARG A 37 -3.14 1.32 2.17
N ARG A 38 -3.75 0.19 2.55
CA ARG A 38 -3.40 -0.52 3.79
C ARG A 38 -1.96 -1.04 3.77
N TYR A 39 -1.54 -1.63 2.65
CA TYR A 39 -0.15 -2.09 2.47
C TYR A 39 0.84 -0.93 2.46
N GLN A 40 0.47 0.21 1.87
CA GLN A 40 1.28 1.42 1.92
C GLN A 40 1.41 1.97 3.35
N ALA A 41 0.36 1.91 4.18
CA ALA A 41 0.45 2.31 5.59
C ALA A 41 1.36 1.38 6.41
N ILE A 42 1.36 0.07 6.12
CA ILE A 42 2.26 -0.91 6.76
C ILE A 42 3.71 -0.70 6.30
N PHE A 43 3.91 -0.37 5.02
CA PHE A 43 5.24 -0.19 4.43
C PHE A 43 5.87 1.18 4.75
N GLY A 44 5.06 2.24 4.78
CA GLY A 44 5.48 3.61 5.05
C GLY A 44 5.67 3.93 6.54
N SER A 45 5.56 2.94 7.43
CA SER A 45 5.77 3.13 8.87
C SER A 45 7.03 2.41 9.35
N PRO A 46 8.05 3.18 9.75
CA PRO A 46 8.54 3.15 11.10
C PRO A 46 7.88 4.33 11.82
N GLN A 47 6.88 4.07 12.68
CA GLN A 47 6.36 5.09 13.59
C GLN A 47 5.75 6.36 12.93
N ALA A 48 4.60 6.26 12.25
CA ALA A 48 3.73 7.43 12.06
C ALA A 48 2.92 7.70 13.35
N SER A 49 3.62 7.80 14.48
CA SER A 49 3.14 8.42 15.72
C SER A 49 3.73 9.82 15.78
N SER A 50 3.28 10.72 14.94
CA SER A 50 3.42 12.18 15.12
C SER A 50 2.69 12.90 13.99
N ALA A 51 2.10 14.05 14.34
CA ALA A 51 1.40 15.00 13.47
C ALA A 51 -0.07 14.69 13.14
N ASN A 52 -0.91 14.53 14.18
CA ASN A 52 -2.05 15.44 14.29
C ASN A 52 -1.69 16.51 15.33
N SER A 53 -0.86 17.45 14.91
CA SER A 53 -0.71 18.77 15.52
C SER A 53 -1.62 19.74 14.77
N SER A 54 -2.43 20.48 15.53
CA SER A 54 -3.28 21.63 15.14
C SER A 54 -4.61 21.21 14.48
N ILE A 55 -5.79 21.52 15.02
CA ILE A 55 -6.30 22.78 15.62
C ILE A 55 -7.08 22.51 16.90
#